data_AF-A0A455TR46-F1
#
_entry.id   AF-A0A455TR46-F1
#
_cell.length_a   1.000
_cell.length_b   1.000
_cell.length_c   1.000
_cell.angle_alpha   90.00
_cell.angle_beta   90.00
_cell.angle_gamma   90.00
#
_symmetry.space_group_name_H-M   'P 1'
#
loop_
_entity.id
_entity.type
_entity.pdbx_description
1 polymer ?
#
loop_
_entity_poly.entity_id
_entity_poly.type
_entity_poly.pdbx_seq_one_letter_code
_entity_poly.pdbx_strand_id
1 'polypeptide(L)'
;MTNKSMKISKKAFLLVVLILLSTLYSVNFMRNAQEIYTTGDLSFHLSRIKGLSSIFEGPINYTTFNNYGDGLNYFYPFLTIIPAVVFYGISNNLILSYVLYIWLLNICTILISFWERQ
;
A
#
# COMPACT_ATOMS: atom_id res chain seq x y z
N MET A 1 11.11 -35.03 -21.01
CA MET A 1 10.21 -33.86 -20.86
C MET A 1 9.85 -33.51 -19.40
N THR A 2 10.13 -34.36 -18.41
CA THR A 2 9.63 -34.23 -17.02
C THR A 2 10.30 -33.13 -16.17
N ASN A 3 11.59 -32.85 -16.39
CA ASN A 3 12.39 -32.04 -15.46
C ASN A 3 12.09 -30.52 -15.53
N LYS A 4 11.75 -30.00 -16.73
CA LYS A 4 11.40 -28.57 -16.92
C LYS A 4 10.01 -28.24 -16.35
N SER A 5 9.03 -29.09 -16.63
CA SER A 5 7.65 -28.97 -16.10
C SER A 5 7.64 -28.99 -14.57
N MET A 6 8.43 -29.88 -13.96
CA MET A 6 8.49 -30.02 -12.51
C MET A 6 9.22 -28.86 -11.81
N LYS A 7 10.14 -28.17 -12.51
CA LYS A 7 10.73 -26.92 -12.02
C LYS A 7 9.75 -25.75 -12.10
N ILE A 8 8.92 -25.67 -13.14
CA ILE A 8 7.88 -24.66 -13.31
C ILE A 8 6.80 -24.80 -12.23
N SER A 9 6.36 -26.03 -11.91
CA SER A 9 5.35 -26.26 -10.87
C SER A 9 5.82 -25.86 -9.47
N LYS A 10 7.08 -26.16 -9.10
CA LYS A 10 7.69 -25.73 -7.83
C LYS A 10 7.80 -24.20 -7.73
N LYS A 11 8.14 -23.55 -8.84
CA LYS A 11 8.22 -22.09 -8.97
C LYS A 11 6.85 -21.44 -8.76
N ALA A 12 5.81 -21.93 -9.44
CA ALA A 12 4.44 -21.45 -9.27
C ALA A 12 3.94 -21.67 -7.83
N PHE A 13 4.23 -22.83 -7.24
CA PHE A 13 3.90 -23.12 -5.85
C PHE A 13 4.54 -22.13 -4.88
N LEU A 14 5.84 -21.85 -5.01
CA LEU A 14 6.54 -20.89 -4.17
C LEU A 14 5.92 -19.49 -4.28
N LEU A 15 5.60 -19.05 -5.50
CA LEU A 15 4.95 -17.75 -5.71
C LEU A 15 3.61 -17.66 -4.99
N VAL A 16 2.77 -18.69 -5.10
CA VAL A 16 1.48 -18.75 -4.39
C VAL A 16 1.68 -18.69 -2.88
N VAL A 17 2.64 -19.45 -2.34
CA VAL A 17 2.95 -19.42 -0.89
C VAL A 17 3.38 -18.02 -0.43
N LEU A 18 4.24 -17.33 -1.19
CA LEU A 18 4.69 -15.98 -0.84
C LEU A 18 3.55 -14.95 -0.88
N ILE A 19 2.64 -15.06 -1.85
CA ILE A 19 1.44 -14.22 -1.94
C ILE A 19 0.51 -14.47 -0.74
N LEU A 20 0.31 -15.73 -0.36
CA LEU A 20 -0.48 -16.08 0.82
C LEU A 20 0.13 -15.54 2.11
N LEU A 21 1.44 -15.67 2.29
CA LEU A 21 2.15 -15.12 3.45
C LEU A 21 2.06 -13.59 3.51
N SER A 22 2.22 -12.89 2.38
CA SER A 22 2.02 -11.44 2.29
C SER A 22 0.61 -11.04 2.73
N THR A 23 -0.40 -11.78 2.26
CA THR A 23 -1.80 -11.52 2.61
C THR A 23 -2.06 -11.75 4.10
N LEU A 24 -1.57 -12.85 4.67
CA LEU A 24 -1.70 -13.14 6.11
C LEU A 24 -1.00 -12.08 6.98
N TYR A 25 0.17 -11.60 6.55
CA TYR A 25 0.86 -10.51 7.23
C TYR A 25 0.04 -9.21 7.22
N SER A 26 -0.48 -8.82 6.05
CA SER A 26 -1.33 -7.63 5.93
C SER A 26 -2.61 -7.71 6.76
N VAL A 27 -3.23 -8.90 6.87
CA VAL A 27 -4.40 -9.11 7.73
C VAL A 27 -4.05 -8.98 9.21
N ASN A 28 -2.92 -9.53 9.66
CA ASN A 28 -2.47 -9.35 11.04
C ASN A 28 -2.16 -7.88 11.35
N PHE A 29 -1.57 -7.16 10.41
CA PHE A 29 -1.34 -5.72 10.53
C PHE A 29 -2.66 -4.93 10.73
N MET A 30 -3.75 -5.32 10.04
CA MET A 30 -5.08 -4.70 10.22
C MET A 30 -5.69 -4.93 11.60
N ARG A 31 -5.32 -5.99 12.31
CA ARG A 31 -5.92 -6.32 13.61
C ARG A 31 -5.53 -5.31 14.69
N ASN A 32 -4.29 -4.80 14.64
CA ASN A 32 -3.74 -3.83 15.60
C ASN A 32 -3.63 -2.41 15.02
N ALA A 33 -4.22 -2.22 13.85
CA ALA A 33 -4.35 -0.98 13.12
C ALA A 33 -4.54 0.24 14.06
N GLN A 34 -5.56 0.19 14.92
CA GLN A 34 -5.94 1.32 15.79
C GLN A 34 -4.85 1.78 16.76
N GLU A 35 -4.02 0.88 17.28
CA GLU A 35 -2.93 1.22 18.20
C GLU A 35 -1.71 1.80 17.48
N ILE A 36 -1.50 1.43 16.22
CA ILE A 36 -0.36 1.88 15.41
C ILE A 36 -0.60 3.31 14.87
N TYR A 37 -1.86 3.75 14.73
CA TYR A 37 -2.25 5.05 14.14
C TYR A 37 -1.86 6.28 14.94
N THR A 38 -1.51 6.13 16.22
CA THR A 38 -1.06 7.25 17.06
C THR A 38 0.42 7.58 16.86
N THR A 39 1.12 6.83 16.01
CA THR A 39 2.53 7.06 15.67
C THR A 39 2.67 8.09 14.54
N GLY A 40 3.70 8.96 14.64
CA GLY A 40 3.84 10.15 13.79
C GLY A 40 3.90 9.88 12.29
N ASP A 41 4.71 8.91 11.86
CA ASP A 41 4.94 8.64 10.43
C ASP A 41 3.70 8.10 9.73
N LEU A 42 2.96 7.20 10.39
CA LEU A 42 1.76 6.63 9.80
C LEU A 42 0.67 7.70 9.64
N SER A 43 0.47 8.54 10.66
CA SER A 43 -0.46 9.68 10.59
C SER A 43 -0.12 10.64 9.43
N PHE A 44 1.17 10.85 9.19
CA PHE A 44 1.65 11.64 8.06
C PHE A 44 1.31 10.98 6.71
N HIS A 45 1.58 9.69 6.52
CA HIS A 45 1.24 8.96 5.30
C HIS A 45 -0.26 8.96 4.99
N LEU A 46 -1.08 8.74 6.03
CA LEU A 46 -2.53 8.78 5.95
C LEU A 46 -3.03 10.16 5.47
N SER A 47 -2.46 11.23 6.01
CA SER A 47 -2.85 12.59 5.64
C SER A 47 -2.40 12.97 4.24
N ARG A 48 -1.30 12.41 3.73
CA ARG A 48 -0.91 12.52 2.31
C ARG A 48 -1.93 11.89 1.38
N ILE A 49 -2.47 10.71 1.72
CA ILE A 49 -3.52 10.06 0.92
C ILE A 49 -4.75 10.97 0.81
N LYS A 50 -5.21 11.50 1.95
CA LYS A 50 -6.36 12.40 1.99
C LYS A 50 -6.08 13.75 1.32
N GLY A 51 -4.85 14.26 1.43
CA GLY A 51 -4.44 15.48 0.74
C GLY A 51 -4.40 15.31 -0.79
N LEU A 52 -4.03 14.13 -1.28
CA LEU A 52 -4.00 13.85 -2.73
C LEU A 52 -5.38 13.63 -3.32
N SER A 53 -6.36 13.15 -2.55
CA SER A 53 -7.72 12.96 -3.07
C SER A 53 -8.38 14.27 -3.51
N SER A 54 -7.89 15.42 -3.04
CA SER A 54 -8.35 16.77 -3.43
C SER A 54 -7.32 17.54 -4.26
N ILE A 55 -6.29 16.91 -4.82
CA ILE A 55 -5.17 17.63 -5.47
C ILE A 55 -5.60 18.52 -6.65
N PHE A 56 -6.72 18.18 -7.30
CA PHE A 56 -7.29 18.95 -8.40
C PHE A 56 -8.14 20.14 -7.93
N GLU A 57 -8.58 20.16 -6.66
CA GLU A 57 -9.28 21.31 -6.05
C GLU A 57 -8.27 22.37 -5.59
N GLY A 58 -7.09 21.92 -5.19
CA GLY A 58 -5.97 22.75 -4.81
C GLY A 58 -4.84 21.90 -4.22
N PRO A 59 -3.60 22.39 -4.27
CA PRO A 59 -2.46 21.62 -3.78
C PRO A 59 -2.35 21.59 -2.24
N ILE A 60 -3.16 22.39 -1.54
CA ILE A 60 -3.26 22.45 -0.08
C ILE A 60 -4.62 21.90 0.33
N ASN A 61 -4.63 20.89 1.21
CA ASN A 61 -5.86 20.33 1.75
C ASN A 61 -6.16 20.94 3.13
N TYR A 62 -7.33 21.57 3.26
CA TYR A 62 -7.81 22.19 4.51
C TYR A 62 -8.83 21.32 5.26
N THR A 63 -9.03 20.06 4.85
CA THR A 63 -9.98 19.10 5.45
C THR A 63 -9.28 18.01 6.27
N THR A 64 -7.95 18.07 6.32
CA THR A 64 -7.06 17.23 7.11
C THR A 64 -6.58 17.98 8.37
N PHE A 65 -6.11 17.25 9.40
CA PHE A 65 -5.45 17.82 10.59
C PHE A 65 -6.13 19.05 11.22
N ASN A 66 -7.37 18.92 11.72
CA ASN A 66 -8.09 20.04 12.37
C ASN A 66 -8.23 21.31 11.49
N ASN A 67 -8.31 21.14 10.17
CA ASN A 67 -8.40 22.22 9.19
C ASN A 67 -7.14 23.08 9.06
N TYR A 68 -5.99 22.56 9.50
CA TYR A 68 -4.71 23.16 9.16
C TYR A 68 -4.38 22.84 7.70
N GLY A 69 -4.16 23.90 6.91
CA GLY A 69 -3.78 23.76 5.50
C GLY A 69 -2.31 23.40 5.39
N ASP A 70 -2.00 22.12 5.18
CA ASP A 70 -0.63 21.67 4.98
C ASP A 70 -0.36 21.22 3.54
N GLY A 71 0.76 21.69 3.00
CA GLY A 71 1.31 21.28 1.70
C GLY A 71 1.98 19.89 1.75
N LEU A 72 1.34 18.90 2.38
CA LEU A 72 1.95 17.59 2.69
C LEU A 72 2.50 16.85 1.47
N ASN A 73 1.87 17.07 0.31
CA ASN A 73 2.24 16.40 -0.93
C ASN A 73 3.46 17.00 -1.63
N TYR A 74 3.98 18.14 -1.15
CA TYR A 74 5.25 18.71 -1.60
C TYR A 74 6.47 18.05 -0.95
N PHE A 75 6.31 17.40 0.21
CA PHE A 75 7.43 16.85 0.97
C PHE A 75 8.08 15.62 0.32
N TYR A 76 7.34 14.86 -0.49
CA TYR A 76 7.81 13.64 -1.14
C TYR A 76 7.14 13.45 -2.49
N PRO A 77 7.79 12.73 -3.44
CA PRO A 77 7.12 12.24 -4.63
C PRO A 77 5.81 11.55 -4.27
N PHE A 78 4.70 11.99 -4.86
CA PHE A 78 3.37 11.44 -4.60
C PHE A 78 3.02 10.29 -5.55
N LEU A 79 3.82 10.05 -6.60
CA LEU A 79 3.52 9.03 -7.60
C LEU A 79 3.37 7.63 -6.98
N THR A 80 4.20 7.31 -5.98
CA THR A 80 4.19 6.01 -5.32
C THR A 80 2.97 5.78 -4.42
N ILE A 81 2.32 6.83 -3.92
CA ILE A 81 1.15 6.71 -3.03
C ILE A 81 -0.19 6.79 -3.79
N ILE A 82 -0.18 7.06 -5.11
CA ILE A 82 -1.40 7.09 -5.95
C ILE A 82 -2.28 5.84 -5.80
N PRO A 83 -1.75 4.60 -5.77
CA PRO A 83 -2.60 3.42 -5.58
C PRO A 83 -3.42 3.47 -4.29
N ALA A 84 -2.84 4.03 -3.21
CA ALA A 84 -3.56 4.21 -1.94
C ALA A 84 -4.69 5.24 -2.06
N VAL A 85 -4.52 6.30 -2.87
CA VAL A 85 -5.55 7.30 -3.17
C VAL A 85 -6.71 6.67 -3.95
N VAL A 86 -6.41 5.80 -4.92
CA VAL A 86 -7.44 5.04 -5.65
C VAL A 86 -8.23 4.13 -4.72
N PHE A 87 -7.54 3.38 -3.84
CA PHE A 87 -8.22 2.57 -2.83
C PHE A 87 -9.08 3.41 -1.88
N TYR A 88 -8.64 4.63 -1.56
CA TYR A 88 -9.40 5.55 -0.72
C TYR A 88 -10.68 6.05 -1.42
N GLY A 89 -10.59 6.43 -2.69
CA GLY A 89 -11.76 6.82 -3.48
C GLY A 89 -12.82 5.71 -3.60
N ILE A 90 -12.40 4.44 -3.58
CA ILE A 90 -13.31 3.28 -3.66
C ILE A 90 -13.88 2.91 -2.29
N SER A 91 -13.03 2.85 -1.26
CA SER A 91 -13.40 2.31 0.06
C SER A 91 -13.95 3.35 1.03
N ASN A 92 -13.66 4.63 0.82
CA ASN A 92 -13.83 5.71 1.80
C ASN A 92 -13.21 5.41 3.18
N ASN A 93 -12.26 4.46 3.25
CA ASN A 93 -11.63 4.03 4.48
C ASN A 93 -10.11 4.17 4.34
N LEU A 94 -9.56 5.21 4.96
CA LEU A 94 -8.15 5.60 4.83
C LEU A 94 -7.20 4.50 5.31
N ILE A 95 -7.59 3.82 6.39
CA ILE A 95 -6.87 2.71 7.00
C ILE A 95 -6.79 1.53 6.05
N LEU A 96 -7.95 1.08 5.58
CA LEU A 96 -8.04 -0.04 4.64
C LEU A 96 -7.26 0.27 3.36
N SER A 97 -7.33 1.51 2.89
CA SER A 97 -6.64 1.96 1.68
C SER A 97 -5.13 1.90 1.81
N TYR A 98 -4.59 2.35 2.95
CA TYR A 98 -3.16 2.26 3.21
C TYR A 98 -2.70 0.81 3.31
N VAL A 99 -3.47 -0.06 3.95
CA VAL A 99 -3.09 -1.49 4.04
C VAL A 99 -3.17 -2.20 2.70
N LEU A 100 -4.20 -1.94 1.89
CA LEU A 100 -4.28 -2.47 0.53
C LEU A 100 -3.10 -2.00 -0.33
N TYR A 101 -2.64 -0.77 -0.12
CA TYR A 101 -1.43 -0.25 -0.75
C TYR A 101 -0.16 -1.01 -0.30
N ILE A 102 0.06 -1.20 1.00
CA ILE A 102 1.20 -1.99 1.50
C ILE A 102 1.14 -3.44 1.01
N TRP A 103 -0.05 -4.04 0.98
CA TRP A 103 -0.27 -5.37 0.43
C TRP A 103 0.11 -5.43 -1.06
N LEU A 104 -0.34 -4.47 -1.86
CA LEU A 104 0.02 -4.36 -3.28
C LEU A 104 1.54 -4.22 -3.46
N LEU A 105 2.21 -3.38 -2.67
CA LEU A 105 3.66 -3.24 -2.70
C LEU A 105 4.39 -4.55 -2.41
N ASN A 106 3.92 -5.32 -1.41
CA ASN A 106 4.48 -6.62 -1.10
C ASN A 106 4.33 -7.61 -2.25
N ILE A 107 3.15 -7.63 -2.91
CA ILE A 107 2.91 -8.47 -4.09
C ILE A 107 3.84 -8.06 -5.24
N CYS A 108 3.94 -6.77 -5.56
CA CYS A 108 4.86 -6.26 -6.58
C CYS A 108 6.31 -6.63 -6.27
N THR A 109 6.74 -6.49 -5.01
CA THR A 109 8.10 -6.84 -4.57
C THR A 109 8.39 -8.32 -4.75
N ILE A 110 7.44 -9.19 -4.38
CA ILE A 110 7.54 -10.64 -4.59
C ILE A 110 7.66 -10.94 -6.08
N LEU A 111 6.81 -10.35 -6.92
CA LEU A 111 6.80 -10.59 -8.37
C LEU A 111 8.12 -10.16 -9.02
N ILE A 112 8.61 -8.97 -8.71
CA ILE A 112 9.90 -8.46 -9.23
C ILE A 112 11.03 -9.37 -8.75
N SER A 113 11.12 -9.65 -7.45
CA SER A 113 12.17 -10.49 -6.88
C SER A 113 12.18 -11.92 -7.44
N PHE A 114 11.00 -12.43 -7.79
CA PHE A 114 10.84 -13.75 -8.39
C PHE A 114 11.20 -13.76 -9.88
N TRP A 115 10.91 -12.67 -10.59
CA TRP A 115 11.26 -12.48 -12.00
C TRP A 115 12.76 -12.32 -12.21
N GLU A 116 13.43 -11.52 -11.38
CA GLU A 116 14.88 -11.28 -11.43
C GLU A 116 15.72 -12.54 -11.12
N ARG A 117 15.14 -13.57 -10.49
CA ARG A 117 15.81 -14.85 -10.20
C ARG A 117 15.56 -15.94 -11.25
N GLN A 118 14.94 -15.61 -12.39
CA GLN A 118 14.73 -16.55 -13.49
C GLN A 118 15.98 -16.74 -14.34
#